data_AF-A0A0Q5XLF0-F1
#
_entry.id   AF-A0A0Q5XLF0-F1
#
_cell.length_a   1.000
_cell.length_b   1.000
_cell.length_c   1.000
_cell.angle_alpha   90.00
_cell.angle_beta   90.00
_cell.angle_gamma   90.00
#
_symmetry.space_group_name_H-M   'P 1'
#
loop_
_entity.id
_entity.type
_entity.pdbx_description
1 polymer ?
#
loop_
_entity_poly.entity_id
_entity_poly.type
_entity_poly.pdbx_seq_one_letter_code
_entity_poly.pdbx_strand_id
1 'polypeptide(L)'
;MAFGARQEADGKWRLCLRKGRTITGTPSDEGRLDFEFASQRRAKACADELNETFWDRYRRLQTGDHPAPEWAHEMIDTIRKHVK
;
A
#
# COMPACT_ATOMS: atom_id res chain seq x y z
N MET A 1 -3.49 12.43 -3.56
CA MET A 1 -3.17 11.65 -2.34
C MET A 1 -4.30 10.69 -2.07
N ALA A 2 -4.08 9.41 -2.39
CA ALA A 2 -5.06 8.34 -2.25
C ALA A 2 -4.64 7.24 -1.29
N PHE A 3 -3.36 7.08 -0.97
CA PHE A 3 -2.91 6.22 0.12
C PHE A 3 -2.85 7.02 1.43
N GLY A 4 -3.16 6.36 2.54
CA GLY A 4 -3.11 6.89 3.89
C GLY A 4 -2.75 5.81 4.90
N ALA A 5 -2.56 6.22 6.15
CA ALA A 5 -2.30 5.31 7.27
C ALA A 5 -3.51 5.30 8.21
N ARG A 6 -3.93 4.10 8.64
CA ARG A 6 -5.01 3.91 9.62
C ARG A 6 -4.56 2.91 10.68
N GLN A 7 -4.91 3.18 11.93
CA GLN A 7 -4.83 2.19 13.00
C GLN A 7 -6.14 1.39 13.01
N GLU A 8 -6.01 0.07 12.95
CA GLU A 8 -7.15 -0.84 12.99
C GLU A 8 -7.47 -1.23 14.45
N ALA A 9 -8.62 -1.86 14.68
CA ALA A 9 -9.11 -2.20 16.02
C ALA A 9 -8.16 -3.15 16.79
N ASP A 10 -7.33 -3.90 16.07
CA ASP A 10 -6.28 -4.75 16.62
C ASP A 10 -5.00 -3.98 17.05
N GLY A 11 -5.03 -2.64 16.99
CA GLY A 11 -3.94 -1.77 17.42
C GLY A 11 -2.81 -1.61 16.41
N LYS A 12 -2.85 -2.35 15.30
CA LYS A 12 -1.84 -2.34 14.24
C LYS A 12 -2.09 -1.23 13.23
N TRP A 13 -1.00 -0.67 12.70
CA TRP A 13 -1.06 0.33 11.64
C TRP A 13 -1.05 -0.35 10.27
N ARG A 14 -1.97 0.04 9.39
CA ARG A 14 -2.10 -0.48 8.03
C ARG A 14 -2.23 0.65 7.01
N LEU A 15 -1.90 0.35 5.76
CA LEU A 15 -2.18 1.24 4.64
C LEU A 15 -3.68 1.23 4.34
N CYS A 16 -4.25 2.38 4.01
CA CYS A 16 -5.64 2.50 3.60
C CYS A 16 -5.78 3.41 2.37
N LEU A 17 -6.84 3.18 1.59
CA LEU A 17 -7.23 4.11 0.56
C LEU A 17 -8.06 5.25 1.17
N ARG A 18 -7.78 6.51 0.79
CA ARG A 18 -8.37 7.74 1.36
C ARG A 18 -9.91 7.76 1.34
N LYS A 19 -10.54 7.04 0.41
CA LYS A 19 -12.00 6.84 0.32
C LYS A 19 -12.38 5.36 0.24
N GLY A 20 -11.68 4.47 0.92
CA GLY A 20 -11.95 3.06 0.74
C GLY A 20 -11.38 2.13 1.78
N ARG A 21 -11.12 0.92 1.31
CA ARG A 21 -10.69 -0.21 2.12
C ARG A 21 -9.29 -0.03 2.70
N THR A 22 -9.11 -0.60 3.88
CA THR A 22 -7.79 -0.88 4.43
C THR A 22 -7.12 -1.97 3.57
N ILE A 23 -5.89 -1.73 3.17
CA ILE A 23 -5.07 -2.69 2.43
C ILE A 23 -4.40 -3.58 3.49
N THR A 24 -4.97 -4.75 3.71
CA THR A 24 -4.48 -5.69 4.74
C THR A 24 -3.25 -6.45 4.29
N GLY A 25 -3.08 -6.63 2.98
CA GLY A 25 -1.96 -7.37 2.41
C GLY A 25 -2.15 -7.62 0.93
N THR A 26 -1.16 -8.25 0.32
CA THR A 26 -1.19 -8.71 -1.07
C THR A 26 -0.77 -10.17 -1.15
N PRO A 27 -1.35 -10.97 -2.07
CA PRO A 27 -0.70 -12.22 -2.47
C PRO A 27 0.70 -11.92 -3.03
N SER A 28 1.66 -12.74 -2.65
CA SER A 28 3.06 -12.75 -3.07
C SER A 28 3.46 -14.20 -3.37
N ASP A 29 4.52 -14.42 -4.16
CA ASP A 29 5.04 -15.77 -4.43
C ASP A 29 5.41 -16.57 -3.17
N GLU A 30 5.78 -15.88 -2.08
CA GLU A 30 6.12 -16.49 -0.78
C GLU A 30 4.89 -16.66 0.14
N GLY A 31 3.68 -16.37 -0.34
CA GLY A 31 2.43 -16.41 0.44
C GLY A 31 1.76 -15.05 0.56
N ARG A 32 0.89 -14.87 1.55
CA ARG A 32 0.24 -13.58 1.81
C ARG A 32 1.20 -12.67 2.57
N LEU A 33 1.51 -11.52 1.99
CA LEU A 33 2.26 -10.47 2.66
C LEU A 33 1.27 -9.54 3.38
N ASP A 34 1.21 -9.62 4.71
CA ASP A 34 0.40 -8.70 5.51
C ASP A 34 1.14 -7.37 5.74
N PHE A 35 0.43 -6.27 5.51
CA PHE A 35 0.97 -4.91 5.61
C PHE A 35 0.78 -4.36 7.01
N GLU A 36 1.55 -4.88 7.96
CA GLU A 36 1.49 -4.49 9.37
C GLU A 36 2.68 -3.61 9.73
N PHE A 37 2.45 -2.31 9.84
CA PHE A 37 3.51 -1.35 10.16
C PHE A 37 3.70 -1.25 11.67
N ALA A 38 4.96 -1.23 12.10
CA ALA A 38 5.32 -1.10 13.51
C ALA A 38 4.93 0.25 14.13
N SER A 39 4.70 1.30 13.32
CA SER A 39 4.31 2.63 13.82
C SER A 39 3.55 3.44 12.79
N GLN A 40 2.76 4.42 13.28
CA GLN A 40 2.09 5.43 12.45
C GLN A 40 3.05 6.14 11.51
N ARG A 41 4.25 6.50 12.00
CA ARG A 41 5.24 7.24 11.21
C ARG A 41 5.71 6.44 10.00
N ARG A 42 5.95 5.13 10.15
CA ARG A 42 6.33 4.24 9.04
C ARG A 42 5.18 4.06 8.05
N ALA A 43 3.96 3.81 8.56
CA ALA A 43 2.78 3.69 7.71
C ALA A 43 2.53 4.97 6.90
N LYS A 44 2.70 6.14 7.52
CA LYS A 44 2.57 7.44 6.86
C LYS A 44 3.69 7.67 5.84
N ALA A 45 4.95 7.40 6.18
CA ALA A 45 6.07 7.52 5.25
C ALA A 45 5.89 6.62 4.02
N CYS A 46 5.42 5.39 4.22
CA CYS A 46 5.08 4.49 3.13
C CYS A 46 3.93 5.06 2.27
N ALA A 47 2.85 5.54 2.90
CA ALA A 47 1.73 6.15 2.18
C ALA A 47 2.15 7.39 1.37
N ASP A 48 3.05 8.21 1.90
CA ASP A 48 3.59 9.39 1.24
C ASP A 48 4.46 8.98 0.03
N GLU A 49 5.40 8.05 0.19
CA GLU A 49 6.24 7.52 -0.90
C GLU A 49 5.41 6.85 -2.01
N LEU A 50 4.35 6.13 -1.62
CA LEU A 50 3.41 5.53 -2.57
C LEU A 50 2.62 6.60 -3.34
N ASN A 51 2.21 7.67 -2.66
CA ASN A 51 1.51 8.78 -3.28
C ASN A 51 2.41 9.57 -4.23
N GLU A 52 3.70 9.70 -3.95
CA GLU A 52 4.65 10.41 -4.81
C GLU A 52 5.01 9.58 -6.05
N THR A 53 5.32 8.29 -5.85
CA THR A 53 5.89 7.45 -6.91
C THR A 53 4.82 6.78 -7.78
N PHE A 54 3.74 6.28 -7.17
CA PHE A 54 2.80 5.37 -7.83
C PHE A 54 1.40 5.95 -8.03
N TRP A 55 1.06 7.10 -7.43
CA TRP A 55 -0.31 7.62 -7.49
C TRP A 55 -0.82 7.85 -8.91
N ASP A 56 -0.03 8.47 -9.78
CA ASP A 56 -0.50 8.75 -11.14
C ASP A 56 -0.71 7.44 -11.94
N ARG A 57 0.18 6.46 -11.76
CA ARG A 57 0.06 5.12 -12.37
C ARG A 57 -1.15 4.36 -11.84
N TYR A 58 -1.34 4.37 -10.52
CA TYR A 58 -2.48 3.74 -9.85
C TYR A 58 -3.81 4.37 -10.24
N ARG A 59 -3.86 5.70 -10.37
CA ARG A 59 -5.05 6.43 -10.86
C ARG A 59 -5.43 6.00 -12.27
N ARG A 60 -4.45 5.88 -13.18
CA ARG A 60 -4.68 5.40 -14.56
C ARG A 60 -5.15 3.94 -14.60
N LEU A 61 -4.65 3.11 -13.69
CA LEU A 61 -5.08 1.72 -13.56
C LEU A 61 -6.55 1.61 -13.10
N GLN A 62 -6.99 2.45 -12.15
CA GLN A 62 -8.39 2.45 -11.72
C GLN A 62 -9.36 2.85 -12.84
N THR A 63 -8.88 3.55 -13.86
CA THR A 63 -9.69 4.00 -15.01
C THR A 63 -9.69 3.04 -16.21
N GLY A 64 -8.90 1.97 -16.19
CA GLY A 64 -8.76 1.06 -17.33
C GLY A 64 -8.40 -0.37 -16.94
N ASP A 65 -9.14 -1.33 -17.50
CA ASP A 65 -9.07 -2.79 -17.29
C ASP A 65 -7.76 -3.37 -17.84
N HIS A 66 -6.65 -3.12 -17.14
CA HIS A 66 -5.34 -3.64 -17.51
C HIS A 66 -4.85 -4.66 -16.48
N PRO A 67 -4.23 -5.77 -16.93
CA PRO A 67 -3.62 -6.74 -16.04
C PRO A 67 -2.57 -6.05 -15.16
N ALA A 68 -2.37 -6.60 -13.95
CA ALA A 68 -1.45 -6.06 -12.96
C ALA A 68 -0.10 -5.69 -13.62
N PRO A 69 0.23 -4.40 -13.71
CA PRO A 69 1.39 -3.95 -14.47
C PRO A 69 2.68 -4.23 -13.70
N GLU A 70 3.81 -4.32 -14.40
CA GLU A 70 5.12 -4.66 -13.81
C GLU A 70 5.51 -3.76 -12.62
N TRP A 71 5.08 -2.50 -12.62
CA TRP A 71 5.30 -1.58 -11.50
C TRP A 71 4.55 -1.96 -10.21
N ALA A 72 3.58 -2.86 -10.25
CA ALA A 72 2.91 -3.38 -9.06
C ALA A 72 3.91 -4.13 -8.16
N HIS A 73 4.91 -4.80 -8.74
CA HIS A 73 6.00 -5.43 -7.99
C HIS A 73 6.85 -4.37 -7.28
N GLU A 74 7.22 -3.29 -7.99
CA GLU A 74 7.94 -2.16 -7.38
C GLU A 74 7.16 -1.54 -6.21
N MET A 75 5.83 -1.42 -6.35
CA MET A 75 4.95 -0.91 -5.29
C MET A 75 4.98 -1.82 -4.06
N ILE A 76 4.98 -3.13 -4.25
CA ILE A 76 5.06 -4.12 -3.17
C ILE A 76 6.43 -4.06 -2.48
N ASP A 77 7.52 -3.92 -3.24
CA ASP A 77 8.87 -3.78 -2.68
C ASP A 77 9.01 -2.50 -1.83
N THR A 78 8.45 -1.38 -2.27
CA THR A 78 8.37 -0.16 -1.45
C THR A 78 7.61 -0.44 -0.15
N ILE A 79 6.48 -1.15 -0.18
CA ILE A 79 5.75 -1.48 1.04
C ILE A 79 6.58 -2.39 1.95
N ARG A 80 7.23 -3.43 1.41
CA ARG A 80 8.12 -4.34 2.17
C ARG A 80 9.23 -3.59 2.90
N LYS A 81 9.81 -2.56 2.28
CA LYS A 81 10.86 -1.72 2.87
C LYS A 81 10.40 -0.98 4.14
N HIS A 82 9.12 -0.61 4.24
CA HIS A 82 8.58 0.15 5.37
C HIS A 82 7.88 -0.71 6.43
N VAL A 83 7.53 -1.96 6.09
CA VAL A 83 6.90 -2.90 7.03
C VAL A 83 7.90 -3.44 8.06
N LYS A 84 9.16 -3.72 7.66
CA LYS A 84 10.26 -4.10 8.58
C LYS A 84 10.67 -2.94 9.50
#